data_AF-A0A537K4N9-F1
#
_entry.id   AF-A0A537K4N9-F1
#
_cell.length_a   1.000
_cell.length_b   1.000
_cell.length_c   1.000
_cell.angle_alpha   90.00
_cell.angle_beta   90.00
_cell.angle_gamma   90.00
#
_symmetry.space_group_name_H-M   'P 1'
#
loop_
_entity.id
_entity.type
_entity.pdbx_description
1 polymer ?
#
loop_
_entity_poly.entity_id
_entity_poly.type
_entity_poly.pdbx_seq_one_letter_code
_entity_poly.pdbx_strand_id
1 'polypeptide(L)'
;MGIDSGQSDRRTGESVEPGPAGGARAVERRRDPQRAERGLTLMELVVVLSIIAVLVALALPRYIIPRRNAYRLEAENILQELKTMEWAYYQQWNAFTSNVTSAGLAMPGGSHWATPLLYTFSPGYIVFGTYGAVAPMAWSDIVYITLSSDGSSTSRSTF
;
A
#
# COMPACT_ATOMS: atom_id res chain seq x y z
N MET A 1 67.38 69.52 -27.18
CA MET A 1 67.56 68.16 -26.62
C MET A 1 68.45 68.30 -25.41
N GLY A 2 67.90 68.12 -24.23
CA GLY A 2 68.57 68.41 -22.95
C GLY A 2 67.52 68.46 -21.86
N ILE A 3 67.56 67.43 -21.03
CA ILE A 3 66.55 66.96 -20.09
C ILE A 3 66.92 67.41 -18.67
N ASP A 4 65.87 67.53 -17.85
CA ASP A 4 65.83 67.29 -16.41
C ASP A 4 66.20 68.43 -15.44
N SER A 5 65.18 68.81 -14.65
CA SER A 5 65.32 69.44 -13.34
C SER A 5 64.09 69.08 -12.51
N GLY A 6 64.08 67.85 -12.00
CA GLY A 6 63.27 67.48 -10.84
C GLY A 6 63.87 68.01 -9.54
N GLN A 7 63.00 68.60 -8.71
CA GLN A 7 63.00 68.76 -7.24
C GLN A 7 62.39 70.11 -6.89
N SER A 8 61.71 70.33 -5.78
CA SER A 8 61.08 69.51 -4.75
C SER A 8 60.28 70.51 -3.89
N ASP A 9 59.43 69.97 -3.02
CA ASP A 9 58.98 70.59 -1.78
C ASP A 9 58.00 71.76 -1.85
N ARG A 10 56.74 71.38 -1.63
CA ARG A 10 55.71 72.24 -1.05
C ARG A 10 55.07 71.53 0.13
N ARG A 11 54.91 72.31 1.21
CA ARG A 11 54.03 72.11 2.39
C ARG A 11 54.71 71.34 3.52
N THR A 12 55.30 72.00 4.53
CA THR A 12 54.77 72.98 5.51
C THR A 12 53.82 72.35 6.53
N GLY A 13 54.21 72.43 7.82
CA GLY A 13 53.35 72.43 9.02
C GLY A 13 52.85 71.06 9.47
N GLU A 14 53.36 70.51 10.58
CA GLU A 14 52.91 70.80 11.96
C GLU A 14 51.52 70.19 12.22
N SER A 15 51.35 69.15 13.04
CA SER A 15 51.43 69.23 14.51
C SER A 15 50.89 67.95 15.18
N VAL A 16 51.21 67.82 16.47
CA VAL A 16 50.50 67.10 17.54
C VAL A 16 50.73 65.58 17.66
N GLU A 17 51.58 65.20 18.62
CA GLU A 17 51.48 63.90 19.30
C GLU A 17 50.30 63.89 20.29
N PRO A 18 49.63 62.75 20.46
CA PRO A 18 49.19 62.35 21.79
C PRO A 18 49.74 60.98 22.19
N GLY A 19 50.12 60.91 23.47
CA GLY A 19 50.76 59.78 24.13
C GLY A 19 49.88 58.55 24.42
N PRO A 20 50.35 57.65 25.30
CA PRO A 20 49.99 56.24 25.31
C PRO A 20 48.68 55.97 26.05
N ALA A 21 47.83 55.10 25.49
CA ALA A 21 46.67 54.55 26.19
C ALA A 21 46.79 53.02 26.24
N GLY A 22 47.16 52.52 27.41
CA GLY A 22 47.17 51.10 27.73
C GLY A 22 45.77 50.50 27.62
N GLY A 23 45.62 49.53 26.73
CA GLY A 23 44.44 48.68 26.64
C GLY A 23 44.39 47.67 27.78
N ALA A 24 43.97 48.11 28.97
CA ALA A 24 43.55 47.21 30.03
C ALA A 24 42.16 46.64 29.70
N ARG A 25 42.12 45.33 29.47
CA ARG A 25 40.93 44.52 29.18
C ARG A 25 39.93 44.58 30.34
N ALA A 26 38.68 44.90 30.06
CA ALA A 26 37.54 44.60 30.93
C ALA A 26 36.56 43.70 30.14
N VAL A 27 36.53 42.43 30.54
CA VAL A 27 35.62 41.40 30.03
C VAL A 27 34.41 41.39 30.95
N GLU A 28 33.23 41.75 30.44
CA GLU A 28 31.97 41.57 31.18
C GLU A 28 31.07 40.55 30.47
N ARG A 29 30.73 39.52 31.24
CA ARG A 29 30.20 38.24 30.79
C ARG A 29 28.72 38.37 30.42
N ARG A 30 28.38 38.07 29.16
CA ARG A 30 27.00 37.73 28.77
C ARG A 30 26.66 36.36 29.36
N ARG A 31 25.70 36.30 30.30
CA ARG A 31 25.06 35.04 30.71
C ARG A 31 24.06 34.65 29.62
N ASP A 32 24.40 33.64 28.85
CA ASP A 32 23.49 32.97 27.92
C ASP A 32 22.64 31.96 28.72
N PRO A 33 21.30 31.98 28.66
CA PRO A 33 20.47 30.98 29.33
C PRO A 33 20.76 29.62 28.68
N GLN A 34 21.44 28.75 29.43
CA GLN A 34 21.70 27.37 29.04
C GLN A 34 20.35 26.70 28.69
N ARG A 35 20.08 26.53 27.40
CA ARG A 35 19.08 25.58 26.93
C ARG A 35 19.52 24.21 27.45
N ALA A 36 18.78 23.68 28.42
CA ALA A 36 18.95 22.31 28.87
C ALA A 36 18.55 21.38 27.71
N GLU A 37 19.52 21.02 26.88
CA GLU A 37 19.37 19.96 25.90
C GLU A 37 19.21 18.64 26.67
N ARG A 38 17.97 18.23 26.87
CA ARG A 38 17.62 16.93 27.44
C ARG A 38 17.87 15.87 26.38
N GLY A 39 18.92 15.08 26.54
CA GLY A 39 19.19 13.91 25.70
C GLY A 39 18.23 12.76 26.00
N LEU A 40 17.86 12.01 24.96
CA LEU A 40 17.04 10.80 25.06
C LEU A 40 17.80 9.73 25.85
N THR A 41 17.16 9.07 26.82
CA THR A 41 17.83 7.99 27.56
C THR A 41 17.73 6.67 26.80
N LEU A 42 18.74 5.79 26.91
CA LEU A 42 18.70 4.45 26.30
C LEU A 42 17.49 3.64 26.79
N MET A 43 17.11 3.81 28.06
CA MET A 43 15.95 3.15 28.64
C MET A 43 14.64 3.62 28.01
N GLU A 44 14.54 4.91 27.67
CA GLU A 44 13.37 5.48 27.01
C GLU A 44 13.15 4.86 25.62
N LEU A 45 14.23 4.63 24.88
CA LEU A 45 14.14 3.92 23.59
C LEU A 45 13.76 2.44 23.77
N VAL A 46 14.33 1.76 24.78
CA VAL A 46 14.08 0.32 25.02
C VAL A 46 12.65 0.05 25.45
N VAL A 47 12.08 0.86 26.35
CA VAL A 47 10.69 0.70 26.79
C VAL A 47 9.70 1.00 25.67
N VAL A 48 9.99 2.00 24.82
CA VAL A 48 9.14 2.31 23.66
C VAL A 48 9.17 1.16 22.65
N LEU A 49 10.36 0.65 22.31
CA LEU A 49 10.49 -0.48 21.39
C LEU A 49 9.84 -1.76 21.94
N SER A 50 9.92 -2.01 23.26
CA SER A 50 9.30 -3.18 23.86
C SER A 50 7.77 -3.12 23.80
N ILE A 51 7.17 -1.95 24.04
CA ILE A 51 5.73 -1.76 23.89
C ILE A 51 5.31 -1.92 22.42
N ILE A 52 6.04 -1.31 21.47
CA ILE A 52 5.76 -1.46 20.03
C ILE A 52 5.85 -2.93 19.59
N ALA A 53 6.86 -3.67 20.06
CA ALA A 53 7.03 -5.08 19.73
C ALA A 53 5.83 -5.93 20.19
N VAL A 54 5.32 -5.69 21.41
CA VAL A 54 4.13 -6.39 21.92
C VAL A 54 2.89 -6.04 21.10
N LEU A 55 2.71 -4.75 20.74
CA LEU A 55 1.57 -4.32 19.93
C LEU A 55 1.58 -4.98 18.54
N VAL A 56 2.73 -5.00 17.87
CA VAL A 56 2.89 -5.60 16.53
C VAL A 56 2.68 -7.12 16.58
N ALA A 57 3.20 -7.80 17.61
CA ALA A 57 3.03 -9.24 17.80
C ALA A 57 1.55 -9.65 17.92
N LEU A 58 0.72 -8.82 18.56
CA LEU A 58 -0.72 -9.07 18.69
C LEU A 58 -1.52 -8.61 17.46
N ALA A 59 -1.08 -7.57 16.76
CA ALA A 59 -1.80 -6.98 15.64
C ALA A 59 -1.64 -7.75 14.31
N LEU A 60 -0.41 -8.18 13.98
CA LEU A 60 -0.12 -8.84 12.70
C LEU A 60 -0.89 -10.15 12.42
N PRO A 61 -1.13 -11.07 13.37
CA PRO A 61 -1.74 -12.37 13.03
C PRO A 61 -3.18 -12.26 12.48
N ARG A 62 -3.85 -11.12 12.66
CA ARG A 62 -5.26 -10.94 12.27
C ARG A 62 -5.48 -10.63 10.79
N TYR A 63 -4.44 -10.35 10.01
CA TYR A 63 -4.62 -9.78 8.67
C TYR A 63 -4.85 -10.82 7.55
N ILE A 64 -4.50 -12.09 7.75
CA ILE A 64 -4.38 -13.05 6.63
C ILE A 64 -5.71 -13.74 6.29
N ILE A 65 -6.56 -14.02 7.28
CA ILE A 65 -7.80 -14.79 7.12
C ILE A 65 -8.90 -14.03 6.36
N PRO A 66 -9.19 -12.74 6.64
CA PRO A 66 -10.29 -12.02 5.98
C PRO A 66 -10.10 -11.89 4.46
N ARG A 67 -8.84 -11.86 4.01
CA ARG A 67 -8.51 -11.67 2.60
C ARG A 67 -8.88 -12.88 1.75
N ARG A 68 -8.64 -14.12 2.22
CA ARG A 68 -9.06 -15.34 1.48
C ARG A 68 -10.58 -15.45 1.39
N ASN A 69 -11.29 -15.06 2.44
CA ASN A 69 -12.75 -15.03 2.43
C ASN A 69 -13.29 -14.02 1.41
N ALA A 70 -12.67 -12.85 1.27
CA ALA A 70 -13.05 -11.88 0.24
C ALA A 70 -12.90 -12.46 -1.18
N TYR A 71 -11.81 -13.18 -1.46
CA TYR A 71 -11.63 -13.86 -2.76
C TYR A 71 -12.63 -14.98 -2.97
N ARG A 72 -12.98 -15.75 -1.93
CA ARG A 72 -14.04 -16.76 -2.02
C ARG A 72 -15.38 -16.13 -2.39
N LEU A 73 -15.74 -15.04 -1.73
CA LEU A 73 -16.97 -14.28 -2.00
C LEU A 73 -16.99 -13.72 -3.43
N GLU A 74 -15.83 -13.29 -3.95
CA GLU A 74 -15.71 -12.86 -5.34
C GLU A 74 -16.10 -13.98 -6.33
N ALA A 75 -15.56 -15.19 -6.15
CA ALA A 75 -15.95 -16.35 -6.97
C ALA A 75 -17.41 -16.75 -6.76
N GLU A 76 -17.89 -16.75 -5.53
CA GLU A 76 -19.29 -17.07 -5.24
C GLU A 76 -20.23 -16.08 -5.94
N ASN A 77 -19.93 -14.78 -5.91
CA ASN A 77 -20.72 -13.76 -6.61
C ASN A 77 -20.78 -14.01 -8.12
N ILE A 78 -19.63 -14.32 -8.74
CA ILE A 78 -19.55 -14.71 -10.16
C ILE A 78 -20.46 -15.92 -10.45
N LEU A 79 -20.40 -16.95 -9.61
CA LEU A 79 -21.20 -18.16 -9.80
C LEU A 79 -22.70 -17.95 -9.49
N GLN A 80 -23.05 -17.02 -8.60
CA GLN A 80 -24.45 -16.62 -8.37
C GLN A 80 -25.01 -15.84 -9.56
N GLU A 81 -24.19 -15.03 -10.22
CA GLU A 81 -24.56 -14.35 -11.45
C GLU A 81 -24.82 -15.36 -12.57
N LEU A 82 -23.88 -16.30 -12.75
CA LEU A 82 -24.04 -17.41 -13.70
C LEU A 82 -25.30 -18.24 -13.39
N LYS A 83 -25.56 -18.56 -12.13
CA LYS A 83 -26.78 -19.26 -11.72
C LYS A 83 -28.03 -18.53 -12.20
N THR A 84 -28.09 -17.22 -11.98
CA THR A 84 -29.25 -16.42 -12.37
C THR A 84 -29.47 -16.47 -13.88
N MET A 85 -28.39 -16.40 -14.65
CA MET A 85 -28.41 -16.50 -16.10
C MET A 85 -28.78 -17.90 -16.61
N GLU A 86 -28.22 -18.96 -16.03
CA GLU A 86 -28.57 -20.35 -16.33
C GLU A 86 -30.06 -20.62 -16.07
N TRP A 87 -30.63 -20.06 -14.99
CA TRP A 87 -32.06 -20.18 -14.73
C TRP A 87 -32.91 -19.42 -15.74
N ALA A 88 -32.50 -18.22 -16.15
CA ALA A 88 -33.18 -17.48 -17.22
C ALA A 88 -33.14 -18.27 -18.55
N TYR A 89 -32.00 -18.89 -18.86
CA TYR A 89 -31.83 -19.75 -20.03
C TYR A 89 -32.74 -21.00 -19.92
N TYR A 90 -32.76 -21.66 -18.77
CA TYR A 90 -33.61 -22.82 -18.51
C TYR A 90 -35.10 -22.50 -18.68
N GLN A 91 -35.55 -21.33 -18.24
CA GLN A 91 -36.95 -20.91 -18.41
C GLN A 91 -37.35 -20.75 -19.89
N GLN A 92 -36.41 -20.38 -20.76
CA GLN A 92 -36.67 -20.17 -22.18
C GLN A 92 -36.58 -21.47 -23.00
N TRP A 93 -35.61 -22.33 -22.68
CA TRP A 93 -35.24 -23.50 -23.49
C TRP A 93 -35.54 -24.84 -22.81
N ASN A 94 -36.00 -24.82 -21.56
CA ASN A 94 -36.26 -25.99 -20.73
C ASN A 94 -35.03 -26.92 -20.58
N ALA A 95 -33.83 -26.34 -20.63
CA ALA A 95 -32.55 -27.01 -20.50
C ALA A 95 -31.48 -26.04 -19.99
N PHE A 96 -30.48 -26.54 -19.26
CA PHE A 96 -29.27 -25.77 -18.96
C PHE A 96 -28.34 -25.72 -20.17
N THR A 97 -27.51 -24.69 -20.26
CA THR A 97 -26.47 -24.60 -21.30
C THR A 97 -25.12 -25.04 -20.75
N SER A 98 -24.31 -25.71 -21.57
CA SER A 98 -22.92 -26.04 -21.21
C SER A 98 -21.95 -24.89 -21.42
N ASN A 99 -22.41 -23.78 -22.02
CA ASN A 99 -21.60 -22.66 -22.44
C ASN A 99 -22.00 -21.40 -21.67
N VAL A 100 -21.07 -20.87 -20.88
CA VAL A 100 -21.25 -19.65 -20.06
C VAL A 100 -21.53 -18.39 -20.89
N THR A 101 -21.01 -18.30 -22.11
CA THR A 101 -21.31 -17.19 -23.03
C THR A 101 -22.73 -17.30 -23.57
N SER A 102 -23.22 -18.51 -23.82
CA SER A 102 -24.64 -18.74 -24.19
C SER A 102 -25.60 -18.44 -23.05
N ALA A 103 -25.18 -18.63 -21.79
CA ALA A 103 -25.92 -18.15 -20.62
C ALA A 103 -25.95 -16.62 -20.54
N GLY A 104 -24.93 -15.95 -21.11
CA GLY A 104 -24.81 -14.49 -21.14
C GLY A 104 -23.82 -13.93 -20.11
N LEU A 105 -23.01 -14.77 -19.47
CA LEU A 105 -22.10 -14.34 -18.40
C LEU A 105 -21.00 -13.43 -18.96
N ALA A 106 -20.87 -12.24 -18.37
CA ALA A 106 -19.75 -11.35 -18.58
C ALA A 106 -18.87 -11.34 -17.32
N MET A 107 -17.56 -11.54 -17.49
CA MET A 107 -16.65 -11.51 -16.35
C MET A 107 -16.45 -10.09 -15.82
N PRO A 108 -16.46 -9.89 -14.48
CA PRO A 108 -16.01 -8.64 -13.88
C PRO A 108 -14.56 -8.35 -14.26
N GLY A 109 -14.27 -7.09 -14.61
CA GLY A 109 -12.91 -6.64 -14.88
C GLY A 109 -12.02 -6.76 -13.64
N GLY A 110 -10.79 -7.27 -13.81
CA GLY A 110 -9.82 -7.41 -12.72
C GLY A 110 -10.10 -8.59 -11.77
N SER A 111 -10.95 -9.54 -12.18
CA SER A 111 -11.22 -10.71 -11.36
C SER A 111 -9.98 -11.59 -11.14
N HIS A 112 -9.86 -12.17 -9.95
CA HIS A 112 -8.83 -13.16 -9.63
C HIS A 112 -9.18 -14.57 -10.12
N TRP A 113 -10.40 -14.74 -10.61
CA TRP A 113 -11.00 -16.00 -10.99
C TRP A 113 -11.10 -16.11 -12.51
N ALA A 114 -10.93 -17.32 -13.03
CA ALA A 114 -11.15 -17.61 -14.43
C ALA A 114 -12.64 -17.58 -14.80
N THR A 115 -12.94 -17.44 -16.09
CA THR A 115 -14.28 -17.72 -16.61
C THR A 115 -14.73 -19.12 -16.16
N PRO A 116 -15.92 -19.28 -15.56
CA PRO A 116 -16.40 -20.58 -15.13
C PRO A 116 -16.44 -21.56 -16.31
N LEU A 117 -16.04 -22.79 -16.04
CA LEU A 117 -16.04 -23.88 -16.99
C LEU A 117 -17.03 -24.96 -16.55
N LEU A 118 -17.54 -25.70 -17.53
CA LEU A 118 -18.37 -26.86 -17.27
C LEU A 118 -17.52 -28.00 -16.69
N TYR A 119 -17.95 -28.55 -15.56
CA TYR A 119 -17.36 -29.75 -14.96
C TYR A 119 -18.21 -30.99 -15.19
N THR A 120 -19.53 -30.85 -15.06
CA THR A 120 -20.47 -31.95 -15.21
C THR A 120 -21.71 -31.47 -15.94
N PHE A 121 -22.16 -32.24 -16.93
CA PHE A 121 -23.42 -32.04 -17.62
C PHE A 121 -24.20 -33.34 -17.58
N SER A 122 -25.37 -33.32 -16.93
CA SER A 122 -26.24 -34.47 -16.79
C SER A 122 -27.70 -34.04 -16.99
N PRO A 123 -28.58 -34.93 -17.46
CA PRO A 123 -30.02 -34.69 -17.35
C PRO A 123 -30.38 -34.36 -15.91
N GLY A 124 -30.99 -33.20 -15.70
CA GLY A 124 -31.50 -32.75 -14.40
C GLY A 124 -30.50 -31.98 -13.52
N TYR A 125 -29.20 -31.92 -13.83
CA TYR A 125 -28.29 -31.01 -13.13
C TYR A 125 -27.01 -30.71 -13.92
N ILE A 126 -26.43 -29.54 -13.64
CA ILE A 126 -25.19 -29.04 -14.23
C ILE A 126 -24.24 -28.53 -13.15
N VAL A 127 -22.94 -28.69 -13.35
CA VAL A 127 -21.91 -28.20 -12.44
C VAL A 127 -20.96 -27.29 -13.20
N PHE A 128 -20.88 -26.05 -12.76
CA PHE A 128 -19.86 -25.10 -13.18
C PHE A 128 -18.82 -24.91 -12.07
N GLY A 129 -17.59 -24.63 -12.47
CA GLY A 129 -16.54 -24.26 -11.53
C GLY A 129 -15.63 -23.20 -12.10
N THR A 130 -15.15 -22.31 -11.24
CA THR A 130 -14.10 -21.35 -11.53
C THR A 130 -12.88 -21.64 -10.67
N TYR A 131 -11.70 -21.41 -11.24
CA TYR A 131 -10.41 -21.64 -10.59
C TYR A 131 -9.61 -20.34 -10.49
N GLY A 132 -8.66 -20.28 -9.56
CA GLY A 132 -7.78 -19.15 -9.40
C GLY A 132 -6.92 -18.90 -10.64
N ALA A 133 -7.05 -17.71 -11.23
CA ALA A 133 -6.32 -17.32 -12.43
C ALA A 133 -5.18 -16.32 -12.13
N VAL A 134 -5.37 -15.48 -11.11
CA VAL A 134 -4.44 -14.40 -10.76
C VAL A 134 -4.05 -14.50 -9.29
N ALA A 135 -2.77 -14.26 -9.00
CA ALA A 135 -2.26 -14.22 -7.63
C ALA A 135 -3.07 -13.23 -6.76
N PRO A 136 -3.40 -13.58 -5.50
CA PRO A 136 -2.83 -14.69 -4.73
C PRO A 136 -3.58 -16.03 -4.86
N MET A 137 -4.60 -16.13 -5.72
CA MET A 137 -5.30 -17.41 -5.92
C MET A 137 -4.45 -18.39 -6.72
N ALA A 138 -4.46 -19.64 -6.30
CA ALA A 138 -3.80 -20.73 -7.00
C ALA A 138 -4.77 -21.43 -7.95
N TRP A 139 -4.24 -22.13 -8.96
CA TRP A 139 -5.06 -22.88 -9.90
C TRP A 139 -5.77 -24.07 -9.23
N SER A 140 -5.28 -24.50 -8.06
CA SER A 140 -5.90 -25.50 -7.18
C SER A 140 -7.04 -24.96 -6.32
N ASP A 141 -7.16 -23.64 -6.20
CA ASP A 141 -8.27 -22.99 -5.51
C ASP A 141 -9.46 -22.99 -6.49
N ILE A 142 -10.50 -23.74 -6.18
CA ILE A 142 -11.66 -23.92 -7.06
C ILE A 142 -12.94 -23.71 -6.27
N VAL A 143 -13.88 -22.99 -6.86
CA VAL A 143 -15.25 -22.84 -6.37
C VAL A 143 -16.20 -23.42 -7.40
N TYR A 144 -17.16 -24.22 -6.94
CA TYR A 144 -18.15 -24.90 -7.76
C TYR A 144 -19.55 -24.47 -7.37
N ILE A 145 -20.43 -24.45 -8.36
CA ILE A 145 -21.87 -24.39 -8.17
C ILE A 145 -22.54 -25.54 -8.92
N THR A 146 -23.39 -26.28 -8.22
CA THR A 146 -24.29 -27.27 -8.81
C THR A 146 -25.67 -26.65 -8.92
N LEU A 147 -26.27 -26.71 -10.10
CA LEU A 147 -27.63 -26.29 -10.36
C LEU A 147 -28.44 -27.51 -10.77
N SER A 148 -29.55 -27.74 -10.09
CA SER A 148 -30.44 -28.86 -10.35
C SER A 148 -31.75 -28.34 -10.94
N SER A 149 -32.38 -29.10 -11.83
CA SER A 149 -33.63 -28.73 -12.50
C SER A 149 -34.82 -28.65 -11.54
N ASP A 150 -34.68 -29.16 -10.31
CA ASP A 150 -35.65 -29.06 -9.23
C ASP A 150 -35.62 -27.69 -8.50
N GLY A 151 -34.76 -26.77 -8.92
CA GLY A 151 -34.60 -25.45 -8.30
C GLY A 151 -33.50 -25.40 -7.25
N SER A 152 -32.97 -26.56 -6.81
CA SER A 152 -31.92 -26.60 -5.81
C SER A 152 -30.57 -26.16 -6.40
N SER A 153 -29.75 -25.55 -5.56
CA SER A 153 -28.37 -25.20 -5.92
C SER A 153 -27.45 -25.35 -4.73
N THR A 154 -26.26 -25.90 -4.95
CA THR A 154 -25.24 -26.07 -3.90
C THR A 154 -23.93 -25.44 -4.33
N SER A 155 -23.32 -24.63 -3.47
CA SER A 155 -21.96 -24.09 -3.66
C SER A 155 -20.94 -24.86 -2.81
N ARG A 156 -19.75 -25.09 -3.35
CA ARG A 156 -18.63 -25.73 -2.64
C ARG A 156 -17.31 -25.07 -3.06
N SER A 157 -16.33 -25.04 -2.16
CA SER A 157 -14.97 -24.64 -2.52
C SER A 157 -13.93 -25.58 -1.92
N THR A 158 -12.73 -25.62 -2.53
CA THR A 158 -11.62 -26.52 -2.18
C THR A 158 -10.61 -25.92 -1.20
N PHE A 159 -10.77 -24.66 -0.78
CA PHE A 159 -9.78 -23.91 -0.01
C PHE A 159 -10.38 -23.07 1.12
#